data_AF-A0AAW1UZZ5-F1
#
_entry.id   AF-A0AAW1UZZ5-F1
#
_cell.length_a   1.000
_cell.length_b   1.000
_cell.length_c   1.000
_cell.angle_alpha   90.00
_cell.angle_beta   90.00
_cell.angle_gamma   90.00
#
_symmetry.space_group_name_H-M   'P 1'
#
loop_
_entity.id
_entity.type
_entity.pdbx_description
1 polymer ?
#
loop_
_entity_poly.entity_id
_entity_poly.type
_entity_poly.pdbx_seq_one_letter_code
_entity_poly.pdbx_strand_id
1 'polypeptide(L)'
;MEEKTETGEWSTISMKTAIDKVLSKEMSYKKAASKYRVPQTTLERYVKKIKEDGEGTIGVSLGPKKPLFTTKEKDEIVAYLKHMEERLFGLTTLDLRRLAYQLVVRNGKAHNFNTDEQMSGVD
;
A
#
# COMPACT_ATOMS: atom_id res chain seq x y z
N MET A 1 3.00 10.20 -25.47
CA MET A 1 2.95 10.69 -24.08
C MET A 1 1.70 10.10 -23.47
N GLU A 2 1.84 9.29 -22.43
CA GLU A 2 0.81 8.40 -21.92
C GLU A 2 -0.08 9.17 -20.94
N GLU A 3 -1.34 9.39 -21.30
CA GLU A 3 -2.32 10.10 -20.46
C GLU A 3 -2.73 9.21 -19.28
N LYS A 4 -2.12 9.46 -18.11
CA LYS A 4 -2.62 8.94 -16.83
C LYS A 4 -3.84 9.75 -16.43
N THR A 5 -5.00 9.09 -16.38
CA THR A 5 -6.28 9.67 -15.94
C THR A 5 -6.15 10.33 -14.56
N GLU A 6 -6.41 11.64 -14.49
CA GLU A 6 -6.37 12.50 -13.30
C GLU A 6 -7.44 12.12 -12.26
N THR A 7 -7.22 11.03 -11.55
CA THR A 7 -8.14 10.58 -10.51
C THR A 7 -7.81 11.32 -9.21
N GLY A 8 -8.42 12.49 -9.00
CA GLY A 8 -8.48 13.14 -7.68
C GLY A 8 -7.47 14.26 -7.44
N GLU A 9 -7.68 15.42 -8.06
CA GLU A 9 -7.01 16.68 -7.72
C GLU A 9 -7.49 17.25 -6.36
N TRP A 10 -7.37 16.50 -5.27
CA TRP A 10 -7.51 17.05 -3.93
C TRP A 10 -6.26 16.76 -3.12
N SER A 11 -5.73 17.79 -2.46
CA SER A 11 -4.56 17.63 -1.61
C SER A 11 -4.92 16.78 -0.40
N THR A 12 -4.04 15.85 -0.04
CA THR A 12 -4.11 15.09 1.22
C THR A 12 -4.25 16.01 2.43
N ILE A 13 -3.70 17.23 2.36
CA ILE A 13 -3.81 18.26 3.40
C ILE A 13 -5.26 18.77 3.50
N SER A 14 -5.88 19.12 2.37
CA SER A 14 -7.28 19.58 2.35
C SER A 14 -8.24 18.52 2.87
N MET A 15 -8.01 17.24 2.55
CA MET A 15 -8.81 16.13 3.05
C MET A 15 -8.64 15.93 4.56
N LYS A 16 -7.40 16.00 5.09
CA LYS A 16 -7.13 15.95 6.54
C LYS A 16 -7.90 17.02 7.29
N THR A 17 -7.80 18.27 6.84
CA THR A 17 -8.48 19.40 7.48
C THR A 17 -10.01 19.25 7.42
N ALA A 18 -10.56 18.76 6.30
CA ALA A 18 -11.99 18.52 6.17
C ALA A 18 -12.48 17.42 7.14
N ILE A 19 -11.71 16.33 7.29
CA ILE A 19 -12.01 15.23 8.21
C ILE A 19 -12.01 15.74 9.66
N ASP A 20 -10.97 16.48 10.06
CA ASP A 20 -10.84 17.01 11.42
C ASP A 20 -12.03 17.90 11.80
N LYS A 21 -12.45 18.80 10.90
CA LYS A 21 -13.60 19.68 11.09
C LYS A 21 -14.96 18.97 11.15
N VAL A 22 -15.06 17.80 10.50
CA VAL A 22 -16.26 16.96 10.59
C VAL A 22 -16.25 16.12 11.87
N LEU A 23 -15.09 15.62 12.29
CA LEU A 23 -14.92 14.87 13.54
C LEU A 23 -15.13 15.76 14.77
N SER A 24 -14.66 17.00 14.73
CA SER A 24 -14.90 18.01 15.78
C SER A 24 -16.35 18.51 15.82
N LYS A 25 -17.23 18.02 14.95
CA LYS A 25 -18.64 18.44 14.77
C LYS A 25 -18.81 19.92 14.43
N GLU A 26 -17.76 20.62 14.01
CA GLU A 26 -17.83 22.03 13.60
C GLU A 26 -18.54 22.21 12.25
N MET A 27 -18.47 21.22 11.35
CA MET A 27 -19.01 21.32 10.00
C MET A 27 -19.73 20.04 9.56
N SER A 28 -20.79 20.18 8.75
CA SER A 28 -21.44 19.06 8.06
C SER A 28 -20.63 18.62 6.84
N TYR A 29 -20.79 17.36 6.40
CA TYR A 29 -20.09 16.79 5.26
C TYR A 29 -20.17 17.66 4.00
N LYS A 30 -21.37 18.16 3.67
CA LYS A 30 -21.61 19.03 2.52
C LYS A 30 -20.84 20.35 2.63
N LYS A 31 -20.84 20.98 3.81
CA LYS A 31 -20.17 22.27 4.05
C LYS A 31 -18.65 22.12 4.02
N ALA A 32 -18.12 21.04 4.58
CA ALA A 32 -16.70 20.72 4.55
C ALA A 32 -16.22 20.40 3.11
N ALA A 33 -16.98 19.58 2.38
CA ALA A 33 -16.68 19.23 0.99
C ALA A 33 -16.58 20.47 0.09
N SER A 34 -17.55 21.38 0.15
CA SER A 34 -17.52 22.63 -0.63
C SER A 34 -16.38 23.56 -0.20
N LYS A 35 -16.13 23.70 1.11
CA LYS A 35 -15.10 24.63 1.63
C LYS A 35 -13.68 24.19 1.28
N TYR A 36 -13.39 22.89 1.37
CA TYR A 36 -12.06 22.35 1.14
C TYR A 36 -11.86 21.78 -0.28
N ARG A 37 -12.86 21.94 -1.16
CA ARG A 37 -12.89 21.39 -2.53
C ARG A 37 -12.52 19.90 -2.56
N VAL A 38 -13.12 19.13 -1.66
CA VAL A 38 -12.94 17.67 -1.59
C VAL A 38 -14.23 16.94 -1.97
N PRO A 39 -14.17 15.78 -2.63
CA PRO A 39 -15.36 14.99 -2.92
C PRO A 39 -16.06 14.54 -1.62
N GLN A 40 -17.36 14.81 -1.51
CA GLN A 40 -18.15 14.51 -0.32
C GLN A 40 -18.15 13.01 0.01
N THR A 41 -18.35 12.15 -1.00
CA THR A 41 -18.38 10.69 -0.82
C THR A 41 -17.06 10.13 -0.30
N THR A 42 -15.94 10.69 -0.76
CA THR A 42 -14.61 10.35 -0.29
C THR A 42 -14.39 10.80 1.15
N LEU A 43 -14.82 12.02 1.51
CA LEU A 43 -14.78 12.54 2.87
C LEU A 43 -15.58 11.66 3.85
N GLU A 44 -16.83 11.31 3.48
CA GLU A 44 -17.68 10.43 4.27
C GLU A 44 -17.05 9.05 4.47
N ARG A 45 -16.46 8.47 3.41
CA ARG A 45 -15.75 7.18 3.48
C ARG A 45 -14.60 7.22 4.49
N TYR A 46 -13.78 8.28 4.46
CA TYR A 46 -12.65 8.41 5.40
C TYR A 46 -13.12 8.64 6.85
N VAL A 47 -14.12 9.50 7.07
CA VAL A 47 -14.67 9.74 8.42
C VAL A 47 -15.28 8.47 9.01
N LYS A 48 -16.01 7.69 8.20
CA LYS A 48 -16.54 6.40 8.63
C LYS A 48 -15.41 5.44 9.02
N LYS A 49 -14.40 5.30 8.16
CA LYS A 49 -13.24 4.43 8.43
C LYS A 49 -12.49 4.82 9.71
N ILE A 50 -12.31 6.13 9.97
CA ILE A 50 -11.67 6.60 11.21
C ILE A 50 -12.49 6.24 12.45
N LYS A 51 -13.83 6.34 12.37
CA LYS A 51 -14.72 5.97 13.48
C LYS A 51 -14.71 4.47 13.76
N GLU A 52 -14.53 3.64 12.74
CA GLU A 52 -14.52 2.18 12.84
C GLU A 52 -13.14 1.65 13.27
N ASP A 53 -12.06 2.09 12.63
CA ASP A 53 -10.71 1.52 12.79
C ASP A 53 -9.79 2.33 13.74
N GLY A 54 -10.19 3.53 14.19
CA GLY A 54 -9.40 4.41 15.06
C GLY A 54 -8.18 5.07 14.40
N GLU A 55 -7.62 4.49 13.34
CA GLU A 55 -6.54 5.03 12.52
C GLU A 55 -6.95 5.19 11.05
N GLY A 56 -7.20 6.42 10.62
CA GLY A 56 -7.46 6.73 9.21
C GLY A 56 -6.21 7.14 8.47
N THR A 57 -5.54 6.20 7.81
CA THR A 57 -4.60 6.55 6.76
C THR A 57 -5.35 7.12 5.56
N ILE A 58 -5.11 8.40 5.27
CA ILE A 58 -5.65 9.07 4.09
C ILE A 58 -4.77 8.68 2.92
N GLY A 59 -5.21 7.65 2.20
CA GLY A 59 -4.55 7.12 1.02
C GLY A 59 -5.53 6.26 0.24
N VAL A 60 -5.29 6.16 -1.07
CA VAL A 60 -5.98 5.18 -1.91
C VAL A 60 -5.66 3.81 -1.31
N SER A 61 -6.66 3.11 -0.77
CA SER A 61 -6.47 1.72 -0.37
C SER A 61 -6.05 0.96 -1.63
N LEU A 62 -4.83 0.44 -1.66
CA LEU A 62 -4.25 -0.37 -2.74
C LEU A 62 -5.00 -1.71 -2.85
N GLY A 63 -6.27 -1.66 -3.28
CA GLY A 63 -7.14 -2.81 -3.41
C GLY A 63 -7.17 -3.76 -2.19
N PRO A 64 -7.70 -4.97 -2.37
CA PRO A 64 -7.66 -6.03 -1.36
C PRO A 64 -6.29 -6.73 -1.27
N LYS A 65 -5.40 -6.54 -2.26
CA LYS A 65 -4.10 -7.20 -2.32
C LYS A 65 -3.12 -6.55 -1.35
N LYS A 66 -2.89 -7.21 -0.22
CA LYS A 66 -1.87 -6.81 0.74
C LYS A 66 -0.48 -7.27 0.26
N PRO A 67 0.57 -6.45 0.42
CA PRO A 67 1.93 -6.88 0.12
C PRO A 67 2.33 -8.05 1.04
N LEU A 68 2.90 -9.11 0.46
CA LEU A 68 3.33 -10.32 1.19
C LEU A 68 4.51 -10.03 2.13
N PHE A 69 5.45 -9.21 1.67
CA PHE A 69 6.62 -8.78 2.44
C PHE A 69 6.40 -7.39 3.03
N THR A 70 6.78 -7.25 4.30
CA THR A 70 6.88 -5.95 4.97
C THR A 70 8.05 -5.15 4.40
N THR A 71 8.06 -3.83 4.62
CA THR A 71 9.17 -2.97 4.18
C THR A 71 10.52 -3.49 4.68
N LYS A 72 10.58 -3.90 5.95
CA LYS A 72 11.78 -4.45 6.56
C LYS A 72 12.29 -5.71 5.86
N GLU A 73 11.41 -6.66 5.55
CA GLU A 73 11.80 -7.90 4.84
C GLU A 73 12.30 -7.61 3.43
N LYS A 74 11.70 -6.62 2.75
CA LYS A 74 12.20 -6.20 1.43
C LYS A 74 13.61 -5.63 1.53
N ASP A 75 13.88 -4.80 2.54
CA ASP A 75 15.21 -4.22 2.76
C ASP A 75 16.26 -5.31 3.05
N GLU A 76 15.90 -6.33 3.84
CA GLU A 76 16.76 -7.49 4.09
C GLU A 76 17.08 -8.28 2.82
N ILE A 77 16.08 -8.52 1.96
CA ILE A 77 16.28 -9.20 0.66
C ILE A 77 17.19 -8.38 -0.25
N VAL A 78 16.99 -7.06 -0.31
CA VAL A 78 17.83 -6.16 -1.12
C VAL A 78 19.28 -6.13 -0.62
N ALA A 79 19.48 -6.09 0.70
CA ALA A 79 20.81 -6.16 1.29
C ALA A 79 21.50 -7.50 0.95
N TYR A 80 20.77 -8.61 1.05
CA TYR A 80 21.28 -9.92 0.67
C TYR A 80 21.69 -9.99 -0.81
N LEU A 81 20.87 -9.45 -1.71
CA LEU A 81 21.17 -9.40 -3.15
C LEU A 81 22.46 -8.62 -3.43
N LYS A 82 22.62 -7.45 -2.81
CA LYS A 82 23.84 -6.64 -2.95
C LYS A 82 25.09 -7.39 -2.46
N HIS A 83 24.99 -8.07 -1.31
CA HIS A 83 26.10 -8.86 -0.78
C HIS A 83 26.48 -10.07 -1.65
N MET A 84 25.52 -10.66 -2.36
CA MET A 84 25.78 -11.75 -3.30
C MET A 84 26.45 -11.21 -4.57
N GLU A 85 25.98 -10.07 -5.07
CA GLU A 85 26.58 -9.38 -6.23
C GLU A 85 28.03 -8.95 -5.96
N GLU A 86 28.33 -8.40 -4.78
CA GLU A 86 29.69 -8.06 -4.33
C GLU A 86 30.65 -9.25 -4.33
N ARG A 87 30.13 -10.46 -4.14
CA ARG A 87 30.91 -11.71 -4.12
C ARG A 87 30.95 -12.39 -5.49
N LEU A 88 30.52 -11.70 -6.55
CA LEU A 88 30.40 -12.22 -7.91
C LEU A 88 29.45 -13.42 -8.05
N PHE A 89 28.54 -13.60 -7.08
CA PHE A 89 27.42 -14.52 -7.21
C PHE A 89 26.25 -13.77 -7.86
N GLY A 90 26.19 -13.83 -9.18
CA GLY A 90 25.05 -13.32 -9.93
C GLY A 90 23.81 -14.15 -9.63
N LEU A 91 22.86 -13.59 -8.89
CA LEU A 91 21.54 -14.21 -8.70
C LEU A 91 20.67 -13.91 -9.91
N THR A 92 20.14 -14.96 -10.53
CA THR A 92 19.18 -14.79 -11.61
C THR A 92 17.82 -14.40 -11.05
N THR A 93 16.95 -13.87 -11.92
CA THR A 93 15.54 -13.61 -11.57
C THR A 93 14.82 -14.88 -11.11
N LEU A 94 15.22 -16.05 -11.60
CA LEU A 94 14.69 -17.33 -11.16
C LEU A 94 15.07 -17.64 -9.70
N ASP A 95 16.33 -17.42 -9.35
CA ASP A 95 16.83 -17.65 -7.98
C ASP A 95 16.16 -16.72 -6.99
N LEU A 96 15.94 -15.46 -7.36
CA LEU A 96 15.18 -14.51 -6.54
C LEU A 96 13.73 -14.97 -6.31
N ARG A 97 13.07 -15.50 -7.34
CA ARG A 97 11.69 -16.01 -7.24
C ARG A 97 11.58 -17.24 -6.35
N ARG A 98 12.59 -18.12 -6.39
CA ARG A 98 12.71 -19.28 -5.48
C ARG A 98 13.01 -18.85 -4.05
N LEU A 99 13.93 -17.90 -3.86
CA LEU A 99 14.27 -17.34 -2.55
C LEU A 99 13.05 -16.68 -1.89
N ALA A 100 12.27 -15.91 -2.66
CA ALA A 100 11.01 -15.32 -2.18
C ALA A 100 10.01 -16.39 -1.72
N TYR A 101 9.85 -17.48 -2.48
CA TYR A 101 9.01 -18.60 -2.07
C TYR A 101 9.49 -19.24 -0.77
N GLN A 102 10.79 -19.57 -0.69
CA GLN A 102 11.38 -20.19 0.49
C GLN A 102 11.25 -19.32 1.75
N LEU A 103 11.47 -18.00 1.64
CA LEU A 103 11.31 -17.07 2.76
C LEU A 103 9.88 -17.05 3.28
N VAL A 104 8.91 -17.04 2.39
CA VAL A 104 7.49 -17.00 2.75
C VAL A 104 7.04 -18.30 3.42
N VAL A 105 7.42 -19.45 2.86
CA VAL A 105 7.13 -20.77 3.43
C VAL A 105 7.80 -20.91 4.79
N ARG A 106 9.08 -20.53 4.91
CA ARG A 106 9.84 -20.59 6.17
C ARG A 106 9.26 -19.68 7.25
N ASN A 107 8.76 -18.51 6.86
CA ASN A 107 8.14 -17.56 7.78
C ASN A 107 6.66 -17.89 8.07
N GLY A 108 6.12 -18.99 7.51
CA GLY A 108 4.74 -19.42 7.73
C GLY A 108 3.69 -18.42 7.24
N LYS A 109 4.03 -17.59 6.24
CA LYS A 109 3.14 -16.54 5.73
C LYS A 109 2.17 -17.12 4.71
N ALA A 110 0.91 -16.68 4.78
CA ALA A 110 -0.07 -17.00 3.75
C ALA A 110 0.36 -16.42 2.39
N HIS A 111 0.36 -17.25 1.34
CA HIS A 111 0.81 -16.86 0.01
C HIS A 111 0.02 -17.52 -1.10
N ASN A 112 0.07 -16.92 -2.28
CA ASN A 112 -0.56 -17.40 -3.51
C ASN A 112 0.47 -17.87 -4.57
N PHE A 113 1.71 -18.11 -4.14
CA PHE A 113 2.76 -18.64 -5.02
C PHE A 113 2.47 -20.06 -5.49
N ASN A 114 3.08 -20.43 -6.61
CA ASN A 114 2.96 -21.76 -7.18
C ASN A 114 3.74 -22.76 -6.31
N THR A 115 3.04 -23.68 -5.65
CA THR A 115 3.63 -24.72 -4.79
C THR A 115 4.31 -25.81 -5.60
N ASP A 116 3.84 -26.10 -6.82
CA ASP A 116 4.40 -27.14 -7.68
C ASP A 116 5.77 -26.73 -8.23
N GLU A 117 5.89 -25.47 -8.65
CA GLU A 117 7.15 -24.90 -9.16
C GLU A 117 8.02 -24.27 -8.05
N GLN A 118 7.51 -24.18 -6.82
CA GLN A 118 8.17 -23.60 -5.65
C GLN A 118 8.76 -22.20 -5.91
N MET A 119 8.00 -21.34 -6.58
CA MET A 119 8.46 -20.02 -6.99
C MET A 119 7.37 -18.96 -6.99
N SER A 120 7.77 -17.71 -6.74
CA SER A 120 6.91 -16.53 -6.90
C SER A 120 6.51 -16.33 -8.36
N GLY A 121 5.38 -15.66 -8.62
CA GLY A 121 4.96 -15.20 -9.96
C GLY A 121 5.96 -14.23 -10.61
N VAL A 122 5.79 -13.99 -11.92
CA VAL A 122 6.45 -12.88 -12.62
C VAL A 122 5.64 -11.63 -12.31
N ASP A 123 6.32 -10.55 -11.91
CA ASP A 123 5.71 -9.23 -11.70
C ASP A 123 5.40 -8.56 -13.04
#